data_AF-A0A6P0NHQ2-F1
#
_entry.id   AF-A0A6P0NHQ2-F1
#
_cell.length_a   1.000
_cell.length_b   1.000
_cell.length_c   1.000
_cell.angle_alpha   90.00
_cell.angle_beta   90.00
_cell.angle_gamma   90.00
#
_symmetry.space_group_name_H-M   'P 1'
#
loop_
_entity.id
_entity.type
_entity.pdbx_description
1 polymer ?
#
loop_
_entity_poly.entity_id
_entity_poly.type
_entity_poly.pdbx_seq_one_letter_code
_entity_poly.pdbx_strand_id
1 'polypeptide(L)' 'GNPLQVVLWLKDSLKASGKVLKQGDLLSLGSMTPLIPVKSGTTIRAQYIGLDPKGKVEISVSFE' A
#
# COMPACT_ATOMS: atom_id res chain seq x y z
N GLY A 1 1.36 -9.48 -9.36
CA GLY A 1 -0.05 -9.02 -9.41
C GLY A 1 -0.09 -7.56 -9.83
N ASN A 2 -1.21 -7.07 -10.35
CA ASN A 2 -1.38 -5.67 -10.74
C ASN A 2 -2.17 -4.92 -9.65
N PRO A 3 -1.59 -3.89 -8.99
CA PRO A 3 -2.27 -3.13 -7.92
C PRO A 3 -3.61 -2.53 -8.33
N LEU A 4 -3.80 -2.14 -9.59
CA LEU A 4 -5.08 -1.59 -10.06
C LEU A 4 -6.19 -2.65 -10.05
N GLN A 5 -5.87 -3.92 -10.32
CA GLN A 5 -6.86 -4.99 -10.22
C GLN A 5 -7.31 -5.19 -8.78
N VAL A 6 -6.41 -5.00 -7.80
CA VAL A 6 -6.74 -5.07 -6.37
C VAL A 6 -7.69 -3.94 -5.98
N VAL A 7 -7.48 -2.72 -6.47
CA VAL A 7 -8.38 -1.58 -6.23
C VAL A 7 -9.79 -1.87 -6.73
N LEU A 8 -9.92 -2.39 -7.96
CA LEU A 8 -11.22 -2.73 -8.55
C LEU A 8 -11.95 -3.80 -7.74
N TRP A 9 -11.23 -4.89 -7.40
CA TRP A 9 -11.77 -5.95 -6.56
C TRP A 9 -12.19 -5.46 -5.17
N LEU A 10 -11.38 -4.61 -4.53
CA LEU A 10 -11.65 -4.09 -3.20
C LEU A 10 -12.88 -3.19 -3.20
N LYS A 11 -13.01 -2.31 -4.20
CA LYS A 11 -14.20 -1.46 -4.39
C LYS A 11 -15.48 -2.30 -4.50
N ASP A 12 -15.47 -3.34 -5.32
CA ASP A 12 -16.65 -4.20 -5.51
C ASP A 12 -16.96 -5.03 -4.26
N SER A 13 -15.93 -5.54 -3.58
CA SER A 13 -16.07 -6.32 -2.34
C SER A 13 -16.61 -5.48 -1.19
N LEU A 14 -16.13 -4.25 -1.03
CA LEU A 14 -16.63 -3.31 -0.02
C LEU A 14 -18.10 -2.99 -0.27
N LYS A 15 -18.47 -2.72 -1.53
CA LYS A 15 -19.86 -2.46 -1.93
C LYS A 15 -20.76 -3.64 -1.61
N ALA A 16 -20.33 -4.87 -1.92
CA ALA A 16 -21.08 -6.09 -1.57
C ALA A 16 -21.26 -6.27 -0.05
N SER A 17 -20.32 -5.77 0.75
CA SER A 17 -20.40 -5.77 2.22
C SER A 17 -21.17 -4.57 2.82
N GLY A 18 -21.84 -3.76 1.99
CA GLY A 18 -22.57 -2.57 2.42
C GLY A 18 -21.69 -1.36 2.80
N LYS A 19 -20.40 -1.40 2.46
CA LYS A 19 -19.47 -0.28 2.68
C LYS A 19 -19.25 0.48 1.37
N VAL A 20 -19.23 1.80 1.44
CA VAL A 20 -19.00 2.68 0.28
C VAL A 20 -17.73 3.47 0.52
N LEU A 21 -16.80 3.39 -0.43
CA LEU A 21 -15.59 4.22 -0.44
C LEU A 21 -15.97 5.68 -0.67
N LYS A 22 -15.37 6.56 0.12
CA LYS A 22 -15.51 8.01 0.03
C LYS A 22 -14.24 8.64 -0.52
N GLN A 23 -14.38 9.83 -1.08
CA GLN A 23 -13.23 10.61 -1.48
C GLN A 23 -12.33 10.89 -0.26
N GLY A 24 -11.03 10.63 -0.41
CA GLY A 24 -10.06 10.78 0.67
C GLY A 24 -9.80 9.50 1.47
N ASP A 25 -10.59 8.44 1.28
CA ASP A 25 -10.30 7.15 1.92
C ASP A 25 -8.94 6.61 1.46
N LEU A 26 -8.15 6.12 2.42
CA LEU A 26 -6.88 5.46 2.14
C LEU A 26 -7.07 3.95 2.08
N LEU A 27 -6.69 3.34 0.96
CA LEU A 27 -6.77 1.91 0.74
C LEU A 27 -5.37 1.29 0.84
N SER A 28 -5.21 0.35 1.77
CA SER A 28 -4.04 -0.53 1.75
C SER A 28 -4.24 -1.63 0.71
N LEU A 29 -3.36 -1.67 -0.30
CA LEU A 29 -3.41 -2.66 -1.37
C LEU A 29 -2.71 -3.98 -1.00
N GLY A 30 -2.30 -4.11 0.26
CA GLY A 30 -1.50 -5.23 0.76
C GLY A 30 -0.01 -5.06 0.48
N SER A 31 0.75 -6.10 0.80
CA SER A 31 2.21 -6.11 0.62
C SER A 31 2.59 -6.29 -0.85
N MET A 32 3.55 -5.52 -1.32
CA MET A 32 4.15 -5.67 -2.66
C MET A 32 5.33 -6.66 -2.69
N THR A 33 5.84 -7.04 -1.52
CA THR A 33 6.96 -7.97 -1.34
C THR A 33 6.57 -9.12 -0.41
N PRO A 34 7.35 -10.22 -0.35
CA PRO A 34 7.28 -11.15 0.76
C PRO A 34 7.46 -10.42 2.11
N LEU A 35 6.90 -10.99 3.17
CA LEU A 35 7.10 -10.48 4.52
C LEU A 35 8.58 -10.62 4.91
N ILE A 36 9.17 -9.53 5.38
CA ILE A 36 10.57 -9.47 5.80
C ILE A 36 10.60 -9.58 7.32
N PRO A 37 11.27 -10.58 7.91
CA PRO A 37 11.47 -10.61 9.35
C PRO A 37 12.27 -9.38 9.81
N VAL A 38 11.73 -8.64 10.78
CA VAL A 38 12.37 -7.44 11.34
C VAL A 38 12.96 -7.73 12.71
N LYS A 39 14.14 -7.16 12.98
CA LYS A 39 14.75 -7.12 14.31
C LYS A 39 14.68 -5.70 14.85
N SER A 40 14.65 -5.54 16.17
CA SER A 40 14.86 -4.23 16.81
C SER A 40 16.12 -3.55 16.28
N GLY A 41 16.04 -2.24 16.04
CA GLY A 41 17.06 -1.41 15.40
C GLY A 41 17.07 -1.47 13.87
N THR A 42 16.18 -2.24 13.22
CA THR A 42 16.13 -2.30 11.75
C THR A 42 15.37 -1.09 11.20
N THR A 43 15.88 -0.48 10.13
CA THR A 43 15.11 0.50 9.34
C THR A 43 14.84 -0.07 7.95
N ILE A 44 13.57 -0.14 7.55
CA ILE A 44 13.15 -0.52 6.21
C ILE A 44 12.78 0.74 5.43
N ARG A 45 13.28 0.84 4.20
CA ARG A 45 12.93 1.89 3.25
C ARG A 45 12.20 1.29 2.06
N ALA A 46 11.08 1.87 1.67
CA ALA A 46 10.40 1.54 0.43
C ALA A 46 10.42 2.74 -0.52
N GLN A 47 10.77 2.49 -1.77
CA GLN A 47 10.79 3.50 -2.83
C GLN A 47 9.74 3.15 -3.87
N TYR A 48 8.80 4.07 -4.09
CA TYR A 48 7.80 3.98 -5.15
C TYR A 48 8.28 4.77 -6.35
N ILE A 49 8.62 4.06 -7.41
CA ILE A 49 9.09 4.63 -8.68
C ILE A 49 7.89 4.80 -9.60
N GLY A 50 7.71 6.01 -10.16
CA GLY A 50 6.63 6.33 -11.09
C GLY A 50 5.26 6.60 -10.44
N LEU A 51 5.19 6.68 -9.10
CA LEU A 51 3.97 7.04 -8.38
C LEU A 51 3.69 8.56 -8.44
N ASP A 52 4.73 9.38 -8.30
CA ASP A 52 4.65 10.83 -8.44
C ASP A 52 5.38 11.24 -9.73
N PRO A 53 4.76 12.04 -10.63
CA PRO A 53 5.44 12.54 -11.82
C PRO A 53 6.68 13.39 -11.53
N LYS A 54 6.84 13.91 -10.30
CA LYS A 54 8.00 14.71 -9.87
C LYS A 54 9.21 13.84 -9.49
N GLY A 55 9.03 12.54 -9.30
CA GLY A 55 10.13 11.64 -8.95
C GLY A 55 9.71 10.49 -8.03
N LYS A 56 10.71 9.80 -7.48
CA LYS A 56 10.48 8.69 -6.56
C LYS A 56 9.92 9.18 -5.23
N VAL A 57 8.95 8.44 -4.68
CA VAL A 57 8.43 8.66 -3.33
C VAL A 57 9.11 7.65 -2.39
N GLU A 58 9.74 8.11 -1.32
CA GLU A 58 10.37 7.25 -0.32
C GLU A 58 9.58 7.29 0.99
N ILE A 59 9.37 6.12 1.58
CA ILE A 59 8.89 5.97 2.96
C ILE A 59 9.92 5.16 3.74
N SER A 60 10.08 5.48 5.03
CA SER A 60 10.98 4.76 5.93
C SER A 60 10.26 4.41 7.22
N VAL A 61 10.50 3.21 7.72
CA VAL A 61 10.00 2.73 9.02
C VAL A 61 11.17 2.16 9.81
N SER A 62 11.36 2.67 11.02
CA SER A 62 12.34 2.16 11.98
C SER A 62 11.62 1.33 13.04
N PHE A 63 12.15 0.15 13.32
CA PHE A 63 11.61 -0.78 14.31
C PHE A 63 12.48 -0.69 15.56
N GLU A 64 11.88 -0.32 16.69
CA GLU A 64 12.52 -0.20 18.01
C GLU A 64 12.29 -1.46 18.86
#